data_AF-L0P844-F1
#
_entry.id   AF-L0P844-F1
#
_cell.length_a   1.000
_cell.length_b   1.000
_cell.length_c   1.000
_cell.angle_alpha   90.00
_cell.angle_beta   90.00
_cell.angle_gamma   90.00
#
_symmetry.space_group_name_H-M   'P 1'
#
loop_
_entity.id
_entity.type
_entity.pdbx_description
1 polymer ?
#
loop_
_entity_poly.entity_id
_entity_poly.type
_entity_poly.pdbx_seq_one_letter_code
_entity_poly.pdbx_strand_id
1 'polypeptide(L)'
;MKSIIQIIRVLLSLRIYEKVILHFKTVRHFFTDYYLNSKDWFQKQLNYTSTVVISMFGYVLGLGFGDRHGYNMLIDKTDKEIVHIDLGVTFNLGKFLLISETVSFRLIRDIVDGMGITQTEGCLVLILVFKAENIKKRSIK
;
A
#
# COMPACT_ATOMS: atom_id res chain seq x y z
N MET A 1 11.74 34.70 0.33
CA MET A 1 12.33 34.08 -0.88
C MET A 1 12.46 32.56 -0.78
N LYS A 2 13.13 31.99 0.23
CA LYS A 2 13.28 30.51 0.37
C LYS A 2 11.94 29.74 0.38
N SER A 3 10.92 30.26 1.04
CA SER A 3 9.56 29.68 1.08
C SER A 3 8.89 29.63 -0.30
N ILE A 4 8.99 30.71 -1.08
CA ILE A 4 8.40 30.81 -2.43
C ILE A 4 9.05 29.80 -3.38
N ILE A 5 10.38 29.68 -3.35
CA ILE A 5 11.11 28.71 -4.19
C ILE A 5 10.69 27.28 -3.83
N GLN A 6 10.52 26.98 -2.53
CA GLN A 6 10.08 25.66 -2.09
C GLN A 6 8.65 25.34 -2.53
N ILE A 7 7.73 26.31 -2.45
CA ILE A 7 6.36 26.17 -2.96
C ILE A 7 6.37 25.89 -4.47
N ILE A 8 7.13 26.67 -5.24
CA ILE A 8 7.24 26.49 -6.70
C ILE A 8 7.78 25.10 -7.03
N ARG A 9 8.78 24.59 -6.30
CA ARG A 9 9.31 23.23 -6.50
C ARG A 9 8.25 22.15 -6.24
N VAL A 10 7.47 22.27 -5.17
CA VAL A 10 6.41 21.31 -4.85
C VAL A 10 5.33 21.32 -5.93
N LEU A 11 4.87 22.51 -6.35
CA LEU A 11 3.85 22.64 -7.40
C LEU A 11 4.35 22.09 -8.75
N LEU A 12 5.60 22.34 -9.11
CA LEU A 12 6.20 21.80 -10.32
C LEU A 12 6.29 20.27 -10.25
N SER A 13 6.74 19.72 -9.12
CA SER A 13 6.81 18.27 -8.91
C SER A 13 5.44 17.60 -9.00
N LEU A 14 4.40 18.21 -8.42
CA LEU A 14 3.03 17.70 -8.52
C LEU A 14 2.54 17.69 -9.98
N ARG A 15 2.79 18.78 -10.72
CA ARG A 15 2.39 18.87 -12.13
C ARG A 15 3.13 17.87 -13.02
N ILE A 16 4.41 17.64 -12.76
CA ILE A 16 5.20 16.61 -13.44
C ILE A 16 4.64 15.24 -13.10
N TYR A 17 4.38 14.98 -11.81
CA TYR A 17 3.79 13.73 -11.36
C TYR A 17 2.48 13.47 -12.11
N GLU A 18 1.49 14.37 -12.05
CA GLU A 18 0.20 14.26 -12.76
C GLU A 18 0.36 13.93 -14.25
N LYS A 19 1.29 14.60 -14.95
CA LYS A 19 1.58 14.29 -16.36
C LYS A 19 2.12 12.89 -16.53
N VAL A 20 3.07 12.46 -15.70
CA VAL A 20 3.68 11.13 -15.76
C VAL A 20 2.62 10.07 -15.50
N ILE A 21 1.83 10.20 -14.45
CA ILE A 21 0.87 9.16 -14.07
C ILE A 21 -0.25 8.95 -15.11
N LEU A 22 -0.52 9.91 -15.99
CA LEU A 22 -1.41 9.72 -17.15
C LEU A 22 -0.85 8.80 -18.23
N HIS A 23 0.48 8.70 -18.35
CA HIS A 23 1.14 7.86 -19.37
C HIS A 23 1.39 6.42 -18.87
N PHE A 24 1.42 6.20 -17.56
CA PHE A 24 1.62 4.89 -16.95
C PHE A 24 0.30 4.23 -16.56
N LYS A 25 -0.04 3.13 -17.24
CA LYS A 25 -1.18 2.26 -16.93
C LYS A 25 -0.92 1.46 -15.66
N THR A 26 -2.00 1.20 -14.92
CA THR A 26 -1.98 0.38 -13.69
C THR A 26 -1.98 -1.11 -14.01
N VAL A 27 -1.59 -1.92 -13.02
CA VAL A 27 -1.43 -3.39 -13.14
C VAL A 27 -2.74 -4.19 -13.09
N ARG A 28 -3.82 -3.69 -13.70
CA ARG A 28 -5.17 -4.28 -13.67
C ARG A 28 -5.22 -5.77 -13.98
N HIS A 29 -4.37 -6.20 -14.91
CA HIS A 29 -4.37 -7.56 -15.44
C HIS A 29 -3.52 -8.55 -14.65
N PHE A 30 -2.82 -8.08 -13.61
CA PHE A 30 -1.91 -8.92 -12.85
C PHE A 30 -2.57 -10.22 -12.40
N PHE A 31 -3.75 -10.18 -11.78
CA PHE A 31 -4.40 -11.41 -11.33
C PHE A 31 -5.10 -12.19 -12.45
N THR A 32 -5.61 -11.50 -13.49
CA THR A 32 -6.32 -12.17 -14.59
C THR A 32 -5.37 -12.95 -15.50
N ASP A 33 -4.12 -12.52 -15.61
CA ASP A 33 -3.12 -13.17 -16.46
C ASP A 33 -2.56 -14.45 -15.81
N TYR A 34 -2.55 -14.53 -14.47
CA TYR A 34 -2.03 -15.69 -13.74
C TYR A 34 -3.09 -16.75 -13.40
N TYR A 35 -4.38 -16.39 -13.33
CA TYR A 35 -5.43 -17.28 -12.85
C TYR A 35 -6.65 -17.32 -13.78
N LEU A 36 -6.87 -18.49 -14.40
CA LEU A 36 -8.01 -18.75 -15.27
C LEU A 36 -9.30 -19.11 -14.51
N ASN A 37 -9.16 -19.65 -13.29
CA ASN A 37 -10.29 -20.03 -12.44
C ASN A 37 -10.76 -18.83 -11.60
N SER A 38 -12.02 -18.44 -11.75
CA SER A 38 -12.62 -17.31 -11.04
C SER A 38 -12.58 -17.46 -9.51
N LYS A 39 -12.69 -18.69 -8.98
CA LYS A 39 -12.64 -18.92 -7.53
C LYS A 39 -11.24 -18.67 -6.98
N ASP A 40 -10.23 -19.21 -7.67
CA ASP A 40 -8.83 -19.05 -7.27
C ASP A 40 -8.40 -17.59 -7.41
N TRP A 41 -8.76 -16.95 -8.53
CA TRP A 41 -8.55 -15.52 -8.75
C TRP A 41 -9.09 -14.68 -7.60
N PHE A 42 -10.36 -14.87 -7.21
CA PHE A 42 -10.99 -14.11 -6.14
C PHE A 42 -10.32 -14.36 -4.79
N GLN A 43 -9.97 -15.61 -4.49
CA GLN A 43 -9.27 -15.96 -3.25
C GLN A 43 -7.89 -15.28 -3.17
N LYS A 44 -7.13 -15.25 -4.27
CA LYS A 44 -5.81 -14.61 -4.31
C LYS A 44 -5.92 -13.08 -4.20
N GLN A 45 -6.96 -12.48 -4.78
CA GLN A 45 -7.27 -11.06 -4.60
C GLN A 45 -7.64 -10.74 -3.13
N LEU A 46 -8.39 -11.61 -2.46
CA LEU A 46 -8.70 -11.46 -1.03
C LEU A 46 -7.43 -11.56 -0.16
N ASN A 47 -6.56 -12.53 -0.43
CA ASN A 47 -5.29 -12.68 0.28
C ASN A 47 -4.41 -11.43 0.11
N TYR A 48 -4.26 -10.96 -1.14
CA TYR A 48 -3.57 -9.72 -1.46
C TYR A 48 -4.12 -8.53 -0.67
N THR A 49 -5.44 -8.30 -0.71
CA THR A 49 -6.09 -7.19 0.00
C THR A 49 -5.90 -7.31 1.53
N SER A 50 -5.97 -8.53 2.06
CA SER A 50 -5.76 -8.82 3.48
C SER A 50 -4.36 -8.45 3.96
N THR A 51 -3.32 -8.67 3.13
CA THR A 51 -1.94 -8.27 3.43
C THR A 51 -1.72 -6.76 3.34
N VAL A 52 -2.37 -6.07 2.40
CA VAL A 52 -2.35 -4.59 2.37
C VAL A 52 -2.92 -4.02 3.66
N VAL A 53 -4.04 -4.57 4.16
CA VAL A 53 -4.62 -4.15 5.44
C VAL A 53 -3.63 -4.35 6.61
N ILE A 54 -2.85 -5.44 6.63
CA ILE A 54 -1.81 -5.66 7.65
C ILE A 54 -0.76 -4.53 7.64
N SER A 55 -0.35 -4.09 6.44
CA SER A 55 0.59 -2.97 6.30
C SER A 55 0.03 -1.65 6.88
N MET A 56 -1.28 -1.41 6.73
CA MET A 56 -1.96 -0.25 7.31
C MET A 56 -2.01 -0.34 8.85
N PHE A 57 -2.33 -1.51 9.40
CA PHE A 57 -2.29 -1.72 10.85
C PHE A 57 -0.89 -1.56 11.43
N GLY A 58 0.14 -2.01 10.72
CA GLY A 58 1.53 -1.82 11.14
C GLY A 58 1.92 -0.35 11.29
N TYR A 59 1.37 0.54 10.46
CA TYR A 59 1.53 1.97 10.68
C TYR A 59 0.82 2.46 11.95
N VAL A 60 -0.45 2.08 12.15
CA VAL A 60 -1.25 2.49 13.32
C VAL A 60 -0.60 2.05 14.63
N LEU A 61 -0.02 0.84 14.65
CA LEU A 61 0.65 0.28 15.81
C LEU A 61 2.07 0.84 16.05
N GLY A 62 2.51 1.82 15.25
CA GLY A 62 3.83 2.44 15.39
C GLY A 62 4.99 1.54 14.95
N LEU A 63 4.72 0.32 14.50
CA LEU A 63 5.74 -0.55 13.91
C LEU A 63 6.29 0.08 12.64
N GLY A 64 5.46 0.82 11.91
CA GLY A 64 5.87 1.68 10.81
C GLY A 64 6.78 0.94 9.85
N PHE A 65 6.24 -0.01 9.09
CA PHE A 65 6.96 -0.66 7.98
C PHE A 65 7.50 0.46 7.06
N GLY A 66 8.72 0.91 7.31
CA GLY A 66 9.19 2.25 6.97
C GLY A 66 10.38 2.25 6.03
N ASP A 67 10.73 1.11 5.44
CA ASP A 67 11.49 1.10 4.19
C ASP A 67 10.55 0.70 3.05
N ARG A 68 9.80 1.69 2.60
CA ARG A 68 8.71 1.51 1.63
C ARG A 68 9.20 1.76 0.23
N HIS A 69 10.44 1.41 -0.12
CA HIS A 69 10.90 1.43 -1.50
C HIS A 69 10.32 0.24 -2.30
N GLY A 70 10.28 0.34 -3.63
CA GLY A 70 9.62 -0.67 -4.50
C GLY A 70 10.15 -2.09 -4.35
N TYR A 71 11.39 -2.23 -3.89
CA TYR A 71 12.08 -3.51 -3.73
C TYR A 71 11.72 -4.25 -2.43
N ASN A 72 11.09 -3.59 -1.47
CA ASN A 72 10.85 -4.16 -0.14
C ASN A 72 9.46 -4.77 0.05
N MET A 73 8.66 -4.82 -1.03
CA MET A 73 7.40 -5.54 -1.09
C MET A 73 7.51 -6.63 -2.15
N LEU A 74 7.62 -7.87 -1.70
CA LEU A 74 7.54 -9.02 -2.58
C LEU A 74 6.09 -9.49 -2.65
N ILE A 75 5.64 -9.90 -3.83
CA ILE A 75 4.36 -10.59 -4.00
C ILE A 75 4.67 -12.06 -4.13
N ASP A 76 4.13 -12.87 -3.22
CA ASP A 76 4.28 -14.31 -3.30
C ASP A 76 3.64 -14.86 -4.58
N LYS A 77 4.31 -15.80 -5.25
CA LYS A 77 3.83 -16.37 -6.50
C LYS A 77 2.66 -17.32 -6.29
N THR A 78 2.61 -17.99 -5.14
CA THR A 78 1.59 -19.00 -4.84
C THR A 78 0.33 -18.38 -4.29
N ASP A 79 0.41 -17.64 -3.18
CA ASP A 79 -0.73 -17.09 -2.45
C ASP A 79 -1.04 -15.63 -2.76
N LYS A 80 -0.15 -14.97 -3.52
CA LYS A 80 -0.26 -13.56 -3.89
C LYS A 80 -0.39 -12.64 -2.69
N GLU A 81 0.16 -13.08 -1.58
CA GLU A 81 0.34 -12.30 -0.38
C GLU A 81 1.51 -11.33 -0.57
N ILE A 82 1.36 -10.14 -0.03
CA ILE A 82 2.46 -9.17 0.04
C ILE A 82 3.31 -9.49 1.26
N VAL A 83 4.59 -9.76 1.01
CA VAL A 83 5.62 -9.97 2.02
C VAL A 83 6.50 -8.73 2.08
N HIS A 84 6.56 -8.10 3.25
CA HIS A 84 7.49 -7.02 3.53
C HIS A 84 8.83 -7.61 3.96
N ILE A 85 9.89 -7.41 3.16
CA ILE A 85 11.21 -8.02 3.41
C ILE A 85 12.19 -7.12 4.17
N ASP A 86 11.80 -5.87 4.44
CA ASP A 86 12.64 -4.92 5.15
C ASP A 86 11.88 -4.28 6.32
N LEU A 87 12.43 -4.48 7.52
CA LEU A 87 11.94 -3.93 8.79
C LEU A 87 12.98 -2.99 9.43
N GLY A 88 14.02 -2.58 8.69
CA GLY A 88 15.14 -1.81 9.24
C GLY A 88 14.77 -0.39 9.68
N VAL A 89 13.76 0.21 9.05
CA VAL A 89 13.25 1.55 9.39
C VAL A 89 11.86 1.41 10.01
N THR A 90 11.81 1.25 11.33
CA THR A 90 10.56 1.14 12.11
C THR A 90 10.30 2.45 12.90
N PHE A 91 9.15 2.59 13.56
CA PHE A 91 8.87 3.72 14.48
C PHE A 91 8.95 5.13 13.87
N ASN A 92 8.52 5.30 12.62
CA ASN A 92 8.54 6.59 11.90
C ASN A 92 9.95 7.19 11.69
N LEU A 93 11.00 6.37 11.77
CA LEU A 93 12.37 6.83 11.53
C LEU A 93 12.58 7.38 10.10
N GLY A 94 11.75 6.97 9.14
CA GLY A 94 11.73 7.51 7.77
C GLY A 94 11.43 9.01 7.67
N LYS A 95 10.90 9.65 8.72
CA LYS A 95 10.70 11.11 8.75
C LYS A 95 12.00 11.90 8.96
N PHE A 96 13.03 11.25 9.51
CA PHE A 96 14.34 11.86 9.79
C PHE A 96 15.34 11.70 8.65
N LEU A 97 14.94 11.08 7.54
CA LEU A 97 15.75 10.99 6.33
C LEU A 97 15.94 12.38 5.69
N LEU A 98 17.04 12.53 4.96
CA LEU A 98 17.37 13.74 4.18
C LEU A 98 16.21 14.17 3.26
N ILE A 99 15.51 13.20 2.69
CA ILE A 99 14.22 13.38 2.02
C ILE A 99 13.22 12.59 2.85
N SER A 100 12.39 13.29 3.61
CA SER A 100 11.45 12.64 4.52
C SER A 100 10.38 11.87 3.77
N GLU A 101 10.08 10.67 4.24
CA GLU A 101 8.89 9.95 3.78
C GLU A 101 7.65 10.59 4.43
N THR A 102 6.86 11.30 3.62
CA THR A 102 5.64 11.98 4.09
C THR A 102 4.42 11.07 4.18
N VAL A 103 4.48 9.88 3.57
CA VAL A 103 3.36 8.93 3.49
C VAL A 103 3.44 7.93 4.66
N SER A 104 2.27 7.58 5.21
CA SER A 104 2.13 6.69 6.37
C SER A 104 2.20 5.19 6.04
N PHE A 105 1.68 4.79 4.89
CA PHE A 105 1.72 3.42 4.38
C PHE A 105 1.61 3.45 2.86
N ARG A 106 2.06 2.38 2.19
CA ARG A 106 2.12 2.33 0.73
C ARG A 106 0.78 1.88 0.15
N LEU A 107 -0.02 2.85 -0.30
CA LEU A 107 -1.27 2.61 -1.04
C LEU A 107 -1.21 3.36 -2.37
N ILE A 108 -0.42 2.83 -3.30
CA ILE A 108 -0.24 3.41 -4.64
C ILE A 108 -1.31 2.90 -5.61
N ARG A 109 -1.44 3.56 -6.76
CA ARG A 109 -2.43 3.22 -7.80
C ARG A 109 -2.40 1.75 -8.23
N ASP A 110 -1.21 1.16 -8.35
CA ASP A 110 -1.05 -0.25 -8.70
C ASP A 110 -1.59 -1.19 -7.62
N ILE A 111 -1.41 -0.82 -6.34
CA ILE A 111 -1.92 -1.60 -5.22
C ILE A 111 -3.44 -1.52 -5.17
N VAL A 112 -3.98 -0.32 -5.35
CA VAL A 112 -5.42 -0.05 -5.36
C VAL A 112 -6.10 -0.78 -6.52
N ASP A 113 -5.51 -0.75 -7.71
CA ASP A 113 -6.08 -1.42 -8.88
C ASP A 113 -6.00 -2.95 -8.77
N GLY A 114 -4.99 -3.48 -8.05
CA GLY A 114 -4.90 -4.91 -7.71
C GLY A 114 -6.05 -5.43 -6.81
N MET A 115 -6.72 -4.55 -6.07
CA MET A 115 -7.90 -4.90 -5.26
C MET A 115 -9.16 -5.11 -6.11
N GLY A 116 -9.07 -4.85 -7.41
CA GLY A 116 -10.16 -5.02 -8.36
C GLY A 116 -11.00 -3.77 -8.54
N ILE A 117 -12.19 -3.94 -9.12
CA ILE A 117 -13.02 -2.82 -9.56
C ILE A 117 -13.54 -1.96 -8.41
N THR A 118 -13.71 -2.56 -7.22
CA THR A 118 -14.19 -1.87 -6.02
C THR A 118 -13.06 -1.15 -5.27
N GLN A 119 -11.79 -1.37 -5.67
CA GLN A 119 -10.63 -0.64 -5.17
C GLN A 119 -10.61 -0.54 -3.63
N THR A 120 -10.50 0.67 -3.09
CA THR A 120 -10.45 0.93 -1.65
C THR A 120 -11.81 0.84 -0.96
N GLU A 121 -12.92 0.91 -1.69
CA GLU A 121 -14.28 0.95 -1.12
C GLU A 121 -14.88 -0.44 -0.89
N GLY A 122 -14.32 -1.47 -1.52
CA GLY A 122 -14.83 -2.83 -1.42
C GLY A 122 -14.19 -3.65 -0.30
N CYS A 123 -13.50 -4.72 -0.70
CA CYS A 123 -12.94 -5.72 0.21
C CYS A 123 -11.98 -5.12 1.24
N LEU A 124 -11.29 -4.03 0.90
CA LEU A 124 -10.38 -3.35 1.82
C LEU A 124 -11.12 -2.87 3.07
N VAL A 125 -12.22 -2.11 2.93
CA VAL A 125 -12.96 -1.57 4.10
C VAL A 125 -13.48 -2.71 4.96
N LEU A 126 -14.09 -3.72 4.34
CA LEU A 126 -14.64 -4.87 5.06
C LEU A 126 -13.56 -5.59 5.88
N ILE A 127 -12.44 -5.95 5.25
CA ILE A 127 -11.35 -6.66 5.93
C ILE A 127 -10.74 -5.81 7.04
N LEU A 128 -10.63 -4.48 6.82
CA LEU A 128 -10.07 -3.55 7.79
C LEU A 128 -10.96 -3.44 9.04
N VAL A 129 -12.28 -3.32 8.87
CA VAL A 129 -13.25 -3.32 9.97
C VAL A 129 -13.20 -4.65 10.74
N PHE A 130 -13.26 -5.79 10.03
CA PHE A 130 -13.20 -7.10 10.67
C PHE A 130 -11.88 -7.31 11.44
N LYS A 131 -10.73 -6.92 10.89
CA LYS A 131 -9.44 -7.02 11.60
C LYS A 131 -9.38 -6.09 12.80
N ALA A 132 -9.88 -4.85 12.69
CA ALA A 132 -9.92 -3.90 13.81
C ALA A 132 -10.74 -4.44 14.98
N GLU A 133 -11.94 -4.97 14.72
CA GLU A 133 -12.81 -5.55 15.74
C GLU A 133 -12.16 -6.75 16.43
N ASN A 134 -11.49 -7.61 15.66
CA ASN A 134 -10.78 -8.78 16.20
C ASN A 134 -9.61 -8.38 17.10
N ILE A 135 -8.85 -7.35 16.72
CA ILE A 135 -7.77 -6.81 17.57
C ILE A 135 -8.36 -6.24 18.87
N LYS A 136 -9.43 -5.45 18.78
CA LYS A 136 -10.11 -4.86 19.95
C LYS A 136 -10.61 -5.94 20.92
N LYS A 137 -11.22 -7.03 20.42
CA LYS A 137 -11.68 -8.15 21.25
C LYS A 137 -10.53 -8.87 21.96
N ARG A 138 -9.34 -8.91 21.37
CA ARG A 138 -8.14 -9.57 21.95
C ARG A 138 -7.43 -8.70 22.98
N SER A 139 -7.44 -7.38 22.82
CA SER A 139 -6.80 -6.45 23.79
C SER A 139 -7.58 -6.23 25.09
N ILE A 140 -8.83 -6.70 25.17
CA ILE A 140 -9.70 -6.60 26.37
C ILE A 140 -9.63 -7.90 27.23
N LYS A 141 -8.80 -8.87 26.82
CA LYS A 141 -8.41 -10.02 27.65
C LYS A 141 -6.99 -9.85 28.16
#